data_AF-A0A2D4M153-F1
#
_entry.id   AF-A0A2D4M153-F1
#
_cell.length_a   1.000
_cell.length_b   1.000
_cell.length_c   1.000
_cell.angle_alpha   90.00
_cell.angle_beta   90.00
_cell.angle_gamma   90.00
#
_symmetry.space_group_name_H-M   'P 1'
#
loop_
_entity.id
_entity.type
_entity.pdbx_description
1 polymer ?
#
loop_
_entity_poly.entity_id
_entity_poly.type
_entity_poly.pdbx_seq_one_letter_code
_entity_poly.pdbx_strand_id
1 'polypeptide(L)'
;IMGKTADLTVVQKTIIDTLHKEGKPQKVIANKVGCSQSAVSKHINRKLCGREKCGRKRCTSSRDDCSLERIVRKRPFKSVGDFHKEWTEAGVSASRATTHRRILDMGFKC
;
A
#
# COMPACT_ATOMS: atom_id res chain seq x y z
N ILE A 1 7.19 -3.70 -22.34
CA ILE A 1 6.83 -3.82 -20.90
C ILE A 1 7.87 -3.02 -20.11
N MET A 2 7.55 -1.81 -19.67
CA MET A 2 8.49 -1.01 -18.85
C MET A 2 8.32 -1.44 -17.39
N GLY A 3 9.03 -2.52 -17.02
CA GLY A 3 9.00 -3.12 -15.70
C GLY A 3 9.69 -2.24 -14.64
N LYS A 4 9.28 -2.44 -13.38
CA LYS A 4 9.65 -1.72 -12.16
C LYS A 4 11.10 -1.21 -12.14
N THR A 5 11.27 0.11 -12.13
CA THR A 5 12.56 0.73 -11.73
C THR A 5 12.68 0.61 -10.23
N ALA A 6 13.73 -0.05 -9.74
CA ALA A 6 14.06 -0.06 -8.31
C ALA A 6 14.30 1.38 -7.83
N ASP A 7 13.94 1.65 -6.57
CA ASP A 7 14.24 2.95 -5.97
C ASP A 7 15.76 3.15 -5.91
N LEU A 8 16.23 4.37 -6.18
CA LEU A 8 17.66 4.71 -6.07
C LEU A 8 18.13 4.44 -4.64
N THR A 9 19.24 3.72 -4.52
CA THR A 9 19.87 3.47 -3.22
C THR A 9 20.36 4.77 -2.60
N VAL A 10 20.56 4.79 -1.28
CA VAL A 10 21.09 5.96 -0.56
C VAL A 10 22.44 6.38 -1.14
N VAL A 11 23.33 5.43 -1.43
CA VAL A 11 24.66 5.68 -2.02
C VAL A 11 24.54 6.32 -3.41
N GLN A 12 23.63 5.83 -4.25
CA GLN A 12 23.41 6.41 -5.57
C GLN A 12 22.87 7.85 -5.47
N LYS A 13 21.94 8.10 -4.55
CA LYS A 13 21.40 9.45 -4.31
C LYS A 13 22.48 10.43 -3.88
N THR A 14 23.36 10.05 -2.94
CA THR A 14 24.46 10.91 -2.51
C THR A 14 25.45 11.19 -3.63
N ILE A 15 25.77 10.19 -4.48
CA ILE A 15 26.64 10.40 -5.64
C ILE A 15 25.99 11.36 -6.65
N ILE A 16 24.68 11.22 -6.89
CA ILE A 16 23.93 12.13 -7.76
C ILE A 16 23.99 13.56 -7.21
N ASP A 17 23.74 13.75 -5.91
CA ASP A 17 23.73 15.08 -5.28
C ASP A 17 25.10 15.75 -5.33
N THR A 18 26.19 15.01 -5.07
CA THR A 18 27.55 15.54 -5.17
C THR A 18 27.90 15.94 -6.59
N LEU A 19 27.67 15.07 -7.58
CA LEU A 19 28.01 15.36 -8.98
C LEU A 19 27.14 16.47 -9.58
N HIS A 20 25.90 16.59 -9.12
CA HIS A 20 25.02 17.68 -9.52
C HIS A 20 25.53 19.02 -8.98
N LYS A 21 26.00 19.08 -7.72
CA LYS A 21 26.65 20.26 -7.14
C LYS A 21 27.95 20.64 -7.86
N GLU A 22 28.70 19.66 -8.36
CA GLU A 22 29.87 19.88 -9.22
C GLU A 22 29.52 20.38 -10.64
N GLY A 23 28.23 20.54 -10.96
CA GLY A 23 27.78 21.02 -12.27
C GLY A 23 27.89 19.98 -13.40
N LYS A 24 28.06 18.69 -13.08
CA LYS A 24 28.15 17.64 -14.10
C LYS A 24 26.81 17.48 -14.84
N PRO A 25 26.82 17.24 -16.16
CA PRO A 25 25.59 17.02 -16.91
C PRO A 25 24.92 15.70 -16.49
N GLN A 26 23.59 15.70 -16.42
CA GLN A 26 22.80 14.55 -15.93
C GLN A 26 23.09 13.23 -16.66
N LYS A 27 23.41 13.30 -17.97
CA LYS A 27 23.80 12.12 -18.77
C LYS A 27 25.08 11.45 -18.25
N VAL A 28 26.07 12.25 -17.85
CA VAL A 28 27.34 11.75 -17.28
C VAL A 28 27.09 11.15 -15.89
N ILE A 29 26.25 11.80 -15.08
CA ILE A 29 25.85 11.30 -13.76
C ILE A 29 25.15 9.94 -13.90
N ALA A 30 24.18 9.83 -14.81
CA ALA A 30 23.44 8.61 -15.09
C ALA A 30 24.36 7.43 -15.46
N ASN A 31 25.32 7.68 -16.36
CA ASN A 31 26.31 6.67 -16.76
C ASN A 31 27.21 6.24 -15.59
N LYS A 32 27.63 7.18 -14.74
CA LYS A 32 28.50 6.88 -13.58
C LYS A 32 27.76 6.09 -12.48
N VAL A 33 26.48 6.40 -12.28
CA VAL A 33 25.64 5.79 -11.23
C VAL A 33 25.01 4.47 -11.69
N GLY A 34 24.99 4.22 -13.00
CA GLY A 34 24.36 3.04 -13.60
C GLY A 34 22.83 3.12 -13.58
N CYS A 35 22.26 4.32 -13.75
CA CYS A 35 20.81 4.54 -13.76
C CYS A 35 20.37 5.33 -14.99
N SER A 36 19.06 5.47 -15.22
CA SER A 36 18.56 6.26 -16.35
C SER A 36 18.71 7.77 -16.09
N GLN A 37 18.93 8.55 -17.15
CA GLN A 37 18.93 10.03 -17.05
C GLN A 37 17.62 10.57 -16.45
N SER A 38 16.50 9.92 -16.75
CA SER A 38 15.19 10.27 -16.17
C SER A 38 15.12 10.03 -14.66
N ALA A 39 15.83 9.03 -14.13
CA ALA A 39 15.92 8.80 -12.69
C ALA A 39 16.72 9.91 -11.99
N VAL A 40 17.83 10.34 -12.58
CA VAL A 40 18.64 11.48 -12.11
C VAL A 40 17.81 12.77 -12.09
N SER A 41 17.12 13.08 -13.20
CA SER A 41 16.27 14.27 -13.30
C SER A 41 15.13 14.25 -12.29
N LYS A 42 14.48 13.09 -12.08
CA LYS A 42 13.45 12.94 -11.05
C LYS A 42 14.03 13.14 -9.64
N HIS A 43 15.20 12.62 -9.33
CA HIS A 43 15.80 12.80 -8.00
C HIS A 43 16.10 14.29 -7.71
N ILE A 44 16.68 15.00 -8.68
CA ILE A 44 17.04 16.43 -8.54
C ILE A 44 15.80 17.33 -8.43
N ASN A 45 14.81 17.12 -9.30
CA ASN A 45 13.70 18.07 -9.46
C ASN A 45 12.45 17.71 -8.64
N ARG A 46 12.37 16.50 -8.07
CA ARG A 46 11.16 16.06 -7.35
C ARG A 46 11.10 16.73 -5.99
N LYS A 47 10.08 17.58 -5.80
CA LYS A 47 9.65 18.00 -4.46
C LYS A 47 9.33 16.77 -3.61
N LEU A 48 9.73 16.78 -2.33
CA LEU A 48 9.50 15.70 -1.36
C LEU A 48 8.02 15.52 -0.96
N CYS A 49 7.06 15.77 -1.86
CA CYS A 49 5.66 15.39 -1.67
C CYS A 49 5.46 13.92 -2.09
N GLY A 50 6.06 13.02 -1.32
CA GLY A 50 5.85 11.58 -1.51
C GLY A 50 4.50 11.17 -0.95
N ARG A 51 3.52 10.85 -1.81
CA ARG A 51 2.37 10.04 -1.37
C ARG A 51 2.87 8.60 -1.18
N GLU A 52 2.71 8.06 0.01
CA GLU A 52 2.96 6.64 0.25
C GLU A 52 2.15 5.79 -0.74
N LYS A 53 2.72 4.66 -1.15
CA LYS A 53 2.01 3.71 -2.02
C LYS A 53 0.75 3.27 -1.29
N CYS A 54 -0.40 3.79 -1.70
CA CYS A 54 -1.66 3.29 -1.20
C CYS A 54 -1.85 1.86 -1.73
N GLY A 55 -2.17 0.95 -0.82
CA GLY A 55 -2.56 -0.40 -1.21
C GLY A 55 -3.82 -0.40 -2.06
N ARG A 56 -4.17 -1.56 -2.58
CA ARG A 56 -5.46 -1.77 -3.25
C ARG A 56 -6.58 -1.41 -2.27
N LYS A 57 -7.61 -0.71 -2.78
CA LYS A 57 -8.81 -0.40 -1.99
C LYS A 57 -9.43 -1.68 -1.43
N ARG A 58 -9.92 -1.59 -0.20
CA ARG A 58 -10.66 -2.68 0.47
C ARG A 58 -11.94 -2.98 -0.30
N CYS A 59 -12.38 -4.24 -0.26
CA CYS A 59 -13.68 -4.64 -0.80
C CYS A 59 -14.85 -4.24 0.12
N THR A 60 -14.58 -4.03 1.41
CA THR A 60 -15.58 -3.61 2.40
C THR A 60 -15.40 -2.14 2.72
N SER A 61 -16.53 -1.46 2.93
CA SER A 61 -16.61 -0.09 3.42
C SER A 61 -16.67 -0.07 4.95
N SER A 62 -16.52 1.12 5.55
CA SER A 62 -16.72 1.29 7.00
C SER A 62 -18.14 0.91 7.45
N ARG A 63 -19.15 1.09 6.59
CA ARG A 63 -20.54 0.71 6.88
C ARG A 63 -20.71 -0.81 6.96
N ASP A 64 -20.03 -1.53 6.08
CA ASP A 64 -20.03 -2.99 6.07
C ASP A 64 -19.32 -3.54 7.31
N ASP A 65 -18.19 -2.92 7.67
CA ASP A 65 -17.45 -3.30 8.88
C ASP A 65 -18.30 -3.05 10.14
N CYS A 66 -19.02 -1.92 10.21
CA CYS A 66 -19.97 -1.63 11.31
C CYS A 66 -21.16 -2.61 11.37
N SER A 67 -21.67 -3.07 10.22
CA SER A 67 -22.77 -4.06 10.21
C SER A 67 -22.28 -5.42 10.71
N LEU A 68 -21.06 -5.83 10.35
CA LEU A 68 -20.41 -7.02 10.88
C LEU A 68 -20.18 -6.91 12.39
N GLU A 69 -19.69 -5.76 12.87
CA GLU A 69 -19.47 -5.53 14.30
C GLU A 69 -20.76 -5.74 15.11
N ARG A 70 -21.89 -5.21 14.62
CA ARG A 70 -23.20 -5.40 15.26
C ARG A 70 -23.62 -6.85 15.30
N ILE A 71 -23.36 -7.63 14.24
CA ILE A 71 -23.65 -9.06 14.19
C ILE A 71 -22.81 -9.81 15.23
N VAL A 72 -21.50 -9.55 15.27
CA VAL A 72 -20.56 -10.21 16.19
C VAL A 72 -20.90 -9.91 17.65
N ARG A 73 -21.16 -8.64 17.97
CA ARG A 73 -21.53 -8.21 19.34
C ARG A 73 -22.81 -8.85 19.85
N LYS A 74 -23.79 -9.11 18.97
CA LYS A 74 -25.05 -9.76 19.36
C LYS A 74 -24.85 -11.21 19.80
N ARG A 75 -23.90 -11.93 19.19
CA ARG A 75 -23.70 -13.37 19.41
C ARG A 75 -22.21 -13.74 19.31
N PRO A 76 -21.40 -13.49 20.36
CA PRO A 76 -19.94 -13.60 20.29
C PRO A 76 -19.42 -15.04 20.15
N PHE A 77 -20.21 -16.06 20.49
CA PHE A 77 -19.78 -17.47 20.48
C PHE A 77 -20.08 -18.23 19.18
N LYS A 78 -20.52 -17.52 18.12
CA LYS A 78 -20.79 -18.13 16.80
C LYS A 78 -19.50 -18.35 16.01
N SER A 79 -19.57 -19.26 15.04
CA SER A 79 -18.45 -19.49 14.13
C SER A 79 -18.31 -18.36 13.10
N VAL A 80 -17.11 -18.21 12.55
CA VAL A 80 -16.84 -17.30 11.40
C VAL A 80 -17.75 -17.59 10.21
N GLY A 81 -18.13 -18.86 10.00
CA GLY A 81 -19.06 -19.27 8.95
C GLY A 81 -20.45 -18.67 9.14
N ASP A 82 -20.94 -18.65 10.39
CA ASP A 82 -22.24 -18.08 10.73
C ASP A 82 -22.23 -16.55 10.56
N PHE A 83 -21.15 -15.89 11.01
CA PHE A 83 -20.98 -14.46 10.80
C PHE A 83 -20.91 -14.10 9.32
N HIS A 84 -20.21 -14.89 8.51
CA HIS A 84 -20.13 -14.67 7.08
C HIS A 84 -21.50 -14.82 6.42
N LYS A 85 -22.27 -15.88 6.76
CA LYS A 85 -23.61 -16.10 6.24
C LYS A 85 -24.53 -14.92 6.56
N GLU A 86 -24.59 -14.52 7.83
CA GLU A 86 -25.44 -13.41 8.30
C GLU A 86 -25.02 -12.06 7.69
N TRP A 87 -23.72 -11.85 7.46
CA TRP A 87 -23.20 -10.64 6.82
C TRP A 87 -23.50 -10.58 5.31
N THR A 88 -23.49 -11.74 4.65
CA THR A 88 -23.91 -11.87 3.25
C THR A 88 -25.43 -11.73 3.10
N GLU A 89 -26.22 -12.27 4.04
CA GLU A 89 -27.67 -12.04 4.11
C GLU A 89 -28.01 -10.55 4.33
N ALA A 90 -27.15 -9.81 5.04
CA ALA A 90 -27.24 -8.36 5.17
C ALA A 90 -26.81 -7.58 3.90
N GLY A 91 -26.47 -8.27 2.81
CA GLY A 91 -26.17 -7.70 1.51
C GLY A 91 -24.68 -7.44 1.24
N VAL A 92 -23.77 -7.84 2.13
CA VAL A 92 -22.33 -7.62 1.94
C VAL A 92 -21.69 -8.76 1.15
N SER A 93 -21.18 -8.44 -0.04
CA SER A 93 -20.40 -9.37 -0.86
C SER A 93 -18.94 -9.38 -0.42
N ALA A 94 -18.61 -10.31 0.46
CA ALA A 94 -17.25 -10.52 0.97
C ALA A 94 -16.96 -12.01 1.14
N SER A 95 -15.69 -12.40 0.99
CA SER A 95 -15.26 -13.78 1.25
C SER A 95 -15.25 -14.09 2.74
N ARG A 96 -15.38 -15.36 3.12
CA ARG A 96 -15.19 -15.85 4.50
C ARG A 96 -13.85 -15.41 5.11
N ALA A 97 -12.77 -15.45 4.31
CA ALA A 97 -11.45 -14.99 4.74
C ALA A 97 -11.37 -13.47 4.97
N THR A 98 -12.20 -12.68 4.28
CA THR A 98 -12.37 -11.26 4.55
C THR A 98 -13.12 -11.06 5.85
N THR A 99 -14.22 -11.79 6.08
CA THR A 99 -14.98 -11.75 7.33
C THR A 99 -14.08 -12.03 8.53
N HIS A 100 -13.31 -13.12 8.49
CA HIS A 100 -12.36 -13.45 9.57
C HIS A 100 -11.38 -12.32 9.86
N ARG A 101 -10.72 -11.79 8.82
CA ARG A 101 -9.78 -10.66 8.98
C ARG A 101 -10.43 -9.43 9.60
N ARG A 102 -11.68 -9.12 9.22
CA ARG A 102 -12.41 -7.99 9.81
C ARG A 102 -12.73 -8.19 11.28
N ILE A 103 -13.15 -9.39 11.66
CA ILE A 103 -13.43 -9.74 13.05
C ILE A 103 -12.16 -9.54 13.90
N LEU A 104 -11.01 -9.99 13.40
CA LEU A 104 -9.70 -9.77 14.04
C LEU A 104 -9.27 -8.30 14.07
N ASP A 105 -9.43 -7.56 12.97
CA ASP A 105 -9.14 -6.11 12.90
C ASP A 105 -9.96 -5.33 13.95
N MET A 106 -11.17 -5.80 14.27
CA MET A 106 -12.06 -5.23 15.30
C MET A 106 -11.74 -5.71 16.72
N GLY A 107 -10.77 -6.60 16.90
CA GLY A 107 -10.31 -7.09 18.21
C GLY A 107 -11.13 -8.23 18.81
N PHE A 108 -12.05 -8.82 18.05
CA PHE A 108 -12.79 -10.00 18.50
C PHE A 108 -11.96 -11.28 18.30
N LYS A 109 -12.15 -12.24 19.21
CA LYS A 109 -11.60 -13.59 19.09
C LYS A 109 -12.72 -14.49 18.57
N CYS A 110 -12.47 -15.18 17.47
CA CYS A 110 -13.44 -16.05 16.79
C CYS A 110 -12.74 -17.28 16.21
#